data_AF-X0VZV8-F1
#
_entry.id   AF-X0VZV8-F1
#
_cell.length_a   1.000
_cell.length_b   1.000
_cell.length_c   1.000
_cell.angle_alpha   90.00
_cell.angle_beta   90.00
_cell.angle_gamma   90.00
#
_symmetry.space_group_name_H-M   'P 1'
#
loop_
_entity.id
_entity.type
_entity.pdbx_description
1 polymer ?
#
loop_
_entity_poly.entity_id
_entity_poly.type
_entity_poly.pdbx_seq_one_letter_code
_entity_poly.pdbx_strand_id
1 'polypeptide(L)'
;MIALIKYTYMMEPEKVQEELDKLWGRYQEILNKLKPNWEEINEARAILFLTGGTYCEQIAVDAIKKRLHLLKEKLELIEFFNLIDKNSEKLEELRKDELFKKLEKFYRIIKRYKNTYCGGGLYFNEEKFIETYQKTNPNKELKIGYKGDF
;
A
#
# COMPACT_ATOMS: atom_id res chain seq x y z
N MET A 1 6.93 3.07 -10.50
CA MET A 1 5.88 4.07 -10.18
C MET A 1 4.89 4.29 -11.31
N ILE A 2 5.30 4.70 -12.53
CA ILE A 2 4.36 4.88 -13.66
C ILE A 2 3.59 3.58 -13.97
N ALA A 3 4.27 2.43 -13.94
CA ALA A 3 3.65 1.13 -14.15
C ALA A 3 2.54 0.83 -13.11
N LEU A 4 2.83 1.03 -11.82
CA LEU A 4 1.84 0.86 -10.74
C LEU A 4 0.58 1.68 -11.02
N ILE A 5 0.73 2.99 -11.29
CA ILE A 5 -0.38 3.88 -11.61
C ILE A 5 -1.14 3.43 -12.87
N LYS A 6 -0.42 3.10 -13.94
CA LYS A 6 -1.01 2.59 -15.18
C LYS A 6 -1.90 1.38 -14.90
N TYR A 7 -1.39 0.39 -14.17
CA TYR A 7 -2.13 -0.84 -13.88
C TYR A 7 -3.33 -0.60 -12.94
N THR A 8 -3.24 0.38 -12.02
CA THR A 8 -4.40 0.85 -11.25
C THR A 8 -5.50 1.39 -12.15
N TYR A 9 -5.16 2.21 -13.14
CA TYR A 9 -6.15 2.79 -14.06
C TYR A 9 -6.69 1.78 -15.07
N MET A 10 -5.89 0.80 -15.48
CA MET A 10 -6.33 -0.31 -16.33
C MET A 10 -7.12 -1.38 -15.55
N MET A 11 -7.18 -1.28 -14.22
CA MET A 11 -7.80 -2.27 -13.34
C MET A 11 -7.26 -3.68 -13.59
N GLU A 12 -5.93 -3.81 -13.49
CA GLU A 12 -5.17 -5.06 -13.60
C GLU A 12 -4.57 -5.42 -12.22
N PRO A 13 -5.35 -6.03 -11.30
CA PRO A 13 -4.96 -6.21 -9.90
C PRO A 13 -3.68 -7.04 -9.74
N GLU A 14 -3.46 -8.05 -10.58
CA GLU A 14 -2.28 -8.92 -10.54
C GLU A 14 -1.00 -8.14 -10.82
N LYS A 15 -1.01 -7.29 -11.84
CA LYS A 15 0.14 -6.44 -12.18
C LYS A 15 0.36 -5.35 -11.13
N VAL A 16 -0.70 -4.84 -10.51
CA VAL A 16 -0.57 -3.96 -9.34
C VAL A 16 0.13 -4.68 -8.20
N GLN A 17 -0.27 -5.92 -7.91
CA GLN A 17 0.37 -6.72 -6.88
C GLN A 17 1.86 -6.93 -7.18
N GLU A 18 2.21 -7.31 -8.41
CA GLU A 18 3.61 -7.48 -8.83
C GLU A 18 4.46 -6.22 -8.63
N GLU A 19 3.94 -5.05 -8.98
CA GLU A 19 4.65 -3.78 -8.80
C GLU A 19 4.80 -3.41 -7.32
N LEU A 20 3.81 -3.69 -6.48
CA LEU A 20 3.91 -3.51 -5.03
C LEU A 20 4.88 -4.52 -4.40
N ASP A 21 4.90 -5.76 -4.87
CA ASP A 21 5.80 -6.81 -4.39
C ASP A 21 7.25 -6.42 -4.71
N LYS A 22 7.52 -5.86 -5.89
CA LYS A 22 8.85 -5.32 -6.27
C LYS A 22 9.28 -4.18 -5.36
N LEU A 23 8.40 -3.20 -5.12
CA LEU A 23 8.69 -2.08 -4.23
C LEU A 23 8.97 -2.58 -2.81
N TRP A 24 8.15 -3.49 -2.32
CA TRP A 24 8.32 -4.08 -1.01
C TRP A 24 9.63 -4.87 -0.88
N GLY A 25 9.95 -5.70 -1.87
CA GLY A 25 11.22 -6.44 -1.94
C GLY A 25 12.42 -5.51 -1.90
N ARG A 26 12.40 -4.45 -2.72
CA ARG A 26 13.47 -3.44 -2.74
C ARG A 26 13.66 -2.75 -1.40
N TYR A 27 12.56 -2.40 -0.73
CA TYR A 27 12.61 -1.81 0.61
C TYR A 27 13.25 -2.78 1.63
N GLN A 28 12.84 -4.05 1.62
CA GLN A 28 13.41 -5.07 2.50
C GLN A 28 14.91 -5.31 2.22
N GLU A 29 15.32 -5.33 0.96
CA GLU A 29 16.74 -5.44 0.58
C GLU A 29 17.58 -4.31 1.17
N ILE A 30 17.11 -3.07 1.06
CA ILE A 30 17.80 -1.89 1.60
C ILE A 30 17.92 -2.00 3.13
N LEU A 31 16.82 -2.33 3.81
CA LEU A 31 16.83 -2.44 5.28
C LEU A 31 17.68 -3.60 5.81
N ASN A 32 17.82 -4.68 5.03
CA ASN A 32 18.61 -5.84 5.43
C ASN A 32 20.10 -5.70 5.05
N LYS A 33 20.47 -4.66 4.31
CA LYS A 33 21.87 -4.37 3.98
C LYS A 33 22.64 -3.97 5.24
N LEU A 34 23.87 -4.49 5.39
CA LEU A 34 24.71 -4.20 6.57
C LEU A 34 25.06 -2.71 6.71
N LYS A 35 25.29 -2.04 5.57
CA LYS A 35 25.63 -0.62 5.47
C LYS A 35 24.98 -0.01 4.22
N PRO A 36 23.69 0.34 4.26
CA PRO A 36 23.05 1.09 3.17
C PRO A 36 23.60 2.51 3.12
N ASN A 37 23.78 3.04 1.92
CA ASN A 37 24.20 4.42 1.72
C ASN A 37 23.01 5.39 1.87
N TRP A 38 23.30 6.70 1.85
CA TRP A 38 22.27 7.72 2.05
C TRP A 38 21.20 7.76 0.95
N GLU A 39 21.57 7.50 -0.30
CA GLU A 39 20.63 7.46 -1.43
C GLU A 39 19.66 6.28 -1.29
N GLU A 40 20.18 5.09 -0.94
CA GLU A 40 19.37 3.89 -0.69
C GLU A 40 18.39 4.10 0.46
N ILE A 41 18.80 4.76 1.53
CA ILE A 41 17.89 5.07 2.64
C ILE A 41 16.79 6.06 2.23
N ASN A 42 17.08 7.03 1.38
CA ASN A 42 16.05 7.92 0.84
C ASN A 42 15.13 7.20 -0.16
N GLU A 43 15.64 6.23 -0.91
CA GLU A 43 14.83 5.34 -1.74
C GLU A 43 13.86 4.51 -0.87
N ALA A 44 14.34 3.90 0.21
CA ALA A 44 13.51 3.17 1.16
C ALA A 44 12.44 4.08 1.79
N ARG A 45 12.80 5.32 2.15
CA ARG A 45 11.85 6.34 2.61
C ARG A 45 10.76 6.58 1.56
N ALA A 46 11.14 6.83 0.31
CA ALA A 46 10.19 7.08 -0.77
C ALA A 46 9.24 5.90 -0.99
N ILE A 47 9.76 4.67 -0.95
CA ILE A 47 8.95 3.45 -1.03
C ILE A 47 7.95 3.42 0.12
N LEU A 48 8.40 3.61 1.36
CA LEU A 48 7.55 3.60 2.56
C LEU A 48 6.42 4.62 2.47
N PHE A 49 6.71 5.87 2.08
CA PHE A 49 5.69 6.91 1.93
C PHE A 49 4.71 6.60 0.80
N LEU A 50 5.19 6.05 -0.32
CA LEU A 50 4.36 5.70 -1.45
C LEU A 50 3.43 4.53 -1.12
N THR A 51 3.98 3.38 -0.76
CA THR A 51 3.21 2.15 -0.52
C THR A 51 2.44 2.20 0.79
N GLY A 52 2.93 2.94 1.78
CA GLY A 52 2.34 3.05 3.10
C GLY A 52 1.37 4.19 3.32
N GLY A 53 1.40 5.20 2.46
CA GLY A 53 0.51 6.36 2.53
C GLY A 53 -0.14 6.63 1.19
N THR A 54 0.51 7.46 0.36
CA THR A 54 -0.11 8.09 -0.81
C THR A 54 -0.80 7.12 -1.76
N TYR A 55 -0.16 6.00 -2.11
CA TYR A 55 -0.76 5.07 -3.06
C TYR A 55 -1.95 4.31 -2.44
N CYS A 56 -1.75 3.65 -1.31
CA CYS A 56 -2.76 2.79 -0.70
C CYS A 56 -3.94 3.59 -0.11
N GLU A 57 -3.71 4.78 0.43
CA GLU A 57 -4.73 5.57 1.14
C GLU A 57 -5.45 6.57 0.24
N GLN A 58 -4.83 7.03 -0.85
CA GLN A 58 -5.43 8.05 -1.72
C GLN A 58 -5.67 7.49 -3.12
N ILE A 59 -4.60 7.14 -3.85
CA ILE A 59 -4.71 6.78 -5.27
C ILE A 59 -5.58 5.53 -5.47
N ALA A 60 -5.32 4.48 -4.70
CA ALA A 60 -6.08 3.24 -4.79
C ALA A 60 -7.55 3.43 -4.37
N VAL A 61 -7.78 4.21 -3.32
CA VAL A 61 -9.12 4.51 -2.81
C VAL A 61 -9.93 5.30 -3.84
N ASP A 62 -9.34 6.33 -4.44
CA ASP A 62 -9.97 7.11 -5.50
C ASP A 62 -10.24 6.27 -6.75
N ALA A 63 -9.33 5.36 -7.09
CA ALA A 63 -9.51 4.44 -8.22
C ALA A 63 -10.72 3.52 -8.02
N ILE A 64 -10.94 3.04 -6.79
CA ILE A 64 -12.13 2.27 -6.43
C ILE A 64 -13.38 3.17 -6.54
N LYS A 65 -13.38 4.31 -5.84
CA LYS A 65 -14.52 5.24 -5.78
C LYS A 65 -15.03 5.63 -7.17
N LYS A 66 -14.11 5.94 -8.10
CA LYS A 66 -14.43 6.30 -9.49
C LYS A 66 -15.09 5.18 -10.30
N ARG A 67 -15.14 3.94 -9.82
CA ARG A 67 -15.69 2.79 -10.54
C ARG A 67 -16.91 2.16 -9.88
N LEU A 68 -17.19 2.48 -8.62
CA LEU A 68 -18.34 1.92 -7.91
C LEU A 68 -19.68 2.25 -8.57
N HIS A 69 -19.80 3.42 -9.20
CA HIS A 69 -21.00 3.82 -9.93
C HIS A 69 -21.25 3.02 -11.23
N LEU A 70 -20.26 2.26 -11.69
CA LEU A 70 -20.33 1.42 -12.89
C LEU A 70 -20.76 -0.03 -12.58
N LEU A 71 -20.88 -0.39 -11.30
CA LEU A 71 -21.38 -1.68 -10.87
C LEU A 71 -22.86 -1.84 -11.22
N LYS A 72 -23.30 -3.09 -11.41
CA LYS A 72 -24.73 -3.41 -11.58
C LYS A 72 -25.56 -2.92 -10.40
N GLU A 73 -25.08 -3.19 -9.19
CA GLU A 73 -25.60 -2.61 -7.95
C GLU A 73 -24.66 -1.48 -7.54
N LYS A 74 -25.15 -0.24 -7.59
CA LYS A 74 -24.36 0.93 -7.22
C LYS A 74 -24.07 0.89 -5.72
N LEU A 75 -22.82 1.10 -5.36
CA LEU A 75 -22.36 1.13 -3.98
C LEU A 75 -21.66 2.45 -3.69
N GLU A 76 -21.83 2.95 -2.47
CA GLU A 76 -20.95 3.97 -1.93
C GLU A 76 -19.64 3.36 -1.44
N LEU A 77 -18.59 4.19 -1.36
CA LEU A 77 -17.25 3.71 -1.00
C LEU A 77 -17.19 3.03 0.38
N ILE A 78 -17.87 3.63 1.37
CA ILE A 78 -17.92 3.08 2.74
C ILE A 78 -18.69 1.75 2.76
N GLU A 79 -19.75 1.63 1.98
CA GLU A 79 -20.53 0.39 1.87
C GLU A 79 -19.69 -0.72 1.26
N PHE A 80 -19.00 -0.43 0.16
CA PHE A 80 -18.08 -1.36 -0.50
C PHE A 80 -17.02 -1.90 0.47
N PHE A 81 -16.35 -1.02 1.22
CA PHE A 81 -15.36 -1.45 2.22
C PHE A 81 -15.98 -2.30 3.33
N ASN A 82 -17.12 -1.87 3.87
CA ASN A 82 -17.80 -2.60 4.93
C ASN A 82 -18.26 -4.00 4.49
N LEU A 83 -18.76 -4.14 3.26
CA LEU A 83 -19.20 -5.42 2.71
C LEU A 83 -18.05 -6.44 2.67
N ILE A 84 -16.89 -6.01 2.17
CA ILE A 84 -15.71 -6.87 2.03
C ILE A 84 -15.10 -7.17 3.40
N ASP A 85 -14.98 -6.17 4.26
CA ASP A 85 -14.33 -6.29 5.57
C ASP A 85 -15.12 -7.14 6.56
N LYS A 86 -16.46 -7.05 6.52
CA LYS A 86 -17.35 -7.85 7.38
C LYS A 86 -17.69 -9.22 6.79
N ASN A 87 -17.14 -9.55 5.61
CA ASN A 87 -17.46 -10.77 4.87
C ASN A 87 -18.97 -11.02 4.76
N SER A 88 -19.71 -10.00 4.29
CA SER A 88 -21.17 -10.03 4.23
C SER A 88 -21.70 -11.17 3.36
N GLU A 89 -22.84 -11.75 3.74
CA GLU A 89 -23.56 -12.76 2.96
C GLU A 89 -23.94 -12.27 1.54
N LYS A 90 -24.07 -10.96 1.35
CA LYS A 90 -24.34 -10.34 0.04
C LYS A 90 -23.18 -10.43 -0.94
N LEU A 91 -21.96 -10.76 -0.49
CA LEU A 91 -20.78 -10.80 -1.35
C LEU A 91 -20.92 -11.81 -2.48
N GLU A 92 -21.56 -12.96 -2.24
CA GLU A 92 -21.74 -14.00 -3.27
C GLU A 92 -22.58 -13.50 -4.44
N GLU A 93 -23.59 -12.68 -4.18
CA GLU A 93 -24.40 -12.08 -5.25
C GLU A 93 -23.61 -11.01 -6.00
N LEU A 94 -22.93 -10.11 -5.28
CA LEU A 94 -22.14 -9.03 -5.88
C LEU A 94 -20.98 -9.56 -6.72
N ARG A 95 -20.38 -10.70 -6.33
CA ARG A 95 -19.32 -11.39 -7.10
C ARG A 95 -19.79 -11.89 -8.46
N LYS A 96 -21.10 -11.95 -8.76
CA LYS A 96 -21.56 -12.24 -10.12
C LYS A 96 -21.26 -11.09 -11.10
N ASP A 97 -20.92 -9.90 -10.61
CA ASP A 97 -20.38 -8.80 -11.40
C ASP A 97 -18.84 -8.91 -11.51
N GLU A 98 -18.35 -9.04 -12.74
CA GLU A 98 -16.90 -9.15 -13.02
C GLU A 98 -16.12 -7.88 -12.61
N LEU A 99 -16.75 -6.71 -12.71
CA LEU A 99 -16.12 -5.48 -12.22
C LEU A 99 -16.02 -5.51 -10.69
N PHE A 100 -17.06 -5.98 -10.00
CA PHE A 100 -17.03 -6.14 -8.54
C PHE A 100 -15.91 -7.08 -8.11
N LYS A 101 -15.78 -8.26 -8.73
CA LYS A 101 -14.67 -9.21 -8.46
C LYS A 101 -13.31 -8.54 -8.60
N LYS A 102 -13.09 -7.77 -9.67
CA LYS A 102 -11.82 -7.05 -9.89
C LYS A 102 -11.57 -6.00 -8.82
N LEU A 103 -12.59 -5.20 -8.47
CA LEU A 103 -12.49 -4.19 -7.42
C LEU A 103 -12.24 -4.82 -6.05
N GLU A 104 -12.91 -5.93 -5.72
CA GLU A 104 -12.69 -6.68 -4.49
C GLU A 104 -11.24 -7.19 -4.43
N LYS A 105 -10.76 -7.83 -5.50
CA LYS A 105 -9.38 -8.33 -5.57
C LYS A 105 -8.37 -7.20 -5.41
N PHE A 106 -8.57 -6.10 -6.15
CA PHE A 106 -7.74 -4.91 -6.04
C PHE A 106 -7.72 -4.37 -4.62
N TYR A 107 -8.88 -4.15 -4.00
CA TYR A 107 -9.00 -3.67 -2.63
C TYR A 107 -8.27 -4.59 -1.63
N ARG A 108 -8.45 -5.92 -1.74
CA ARG A 108 -7.77 -6.88 -0.86
C ARG A 108 -6.26 -6.82 -0.98
N ILE A 109 -5.72 -6.64 -2.19
CA ILE A 109 -4.28 -6.42 -2.43
C ILE A 109 -3.83 -5.15 -1.69
N ILE A 110 -4.52 -4.03 -1.92
CA ILE A 110 -4.18 -2.74 -1.30
C ILE A 110 -4.24 -2.82 0.23
N LYS A 111 -5.29 -3.44 0.78
CA LYS A 111 -5.46 -3.66 2.22
C LYS A 111 -4.33 -4.50 2.80
N ARG A 112 -3.88 -5.55 2.10
CA ARG A 112 -2.74 -6.38 2.53
C ARG A 112 -1.49 -5.53 2.66
N TYR A 113 -1.19 -4.69 1.67
CA TYR A 113 -0.03 -3.80 1.77
C TYR A 113 -0.21 -2.77 2.86
N LYS A 114 -1.37 -2.10 2.96
CA LYS A 114 -1.73 -1.15 4.03
C LYS A 114 -1.57 -1.71 5.45
N ASN A 115 -1.68 -3.03 5.61
CA ASN A 115 -1.61 -3.71 6.90
C ASN A 115 -0.42 -4.67 7.00
N THR A 116 0.60 -4.54 6.16
CA THR A 116 1.81 -5.37 6.24
C THR A 116 2.62 -5.00 7.49
N TYR A 117 2.70 -5.94 8.44
CA TYR A 117 3.59 -5.90 9.59
C TYR A 117 4.72 -6.91 9.40
N CYS A 118 5.97 -6.50 9.62
CA CYS A 118 7.13 -7.40 9.53
C CYS A 118 8.02 -7.26 10.77
N GLY A 119 7.93 -8.23 11.68
CA GLY A 119 8.91 -8.49 12.74
C GLY A 119 9.07 -7.42 13.85
N GLY A 120 8.43 -6.25 13.72
CA GLY A 120 8.39 -5.17 14.71
C GLY A 120 6.95 -4.80 15.08
N GLY A 121 6.79 -3.89 16.05
CA GLY A 121 5.48 -3.43 16.52
C GLY A 121 4.75 -2.53 15.52
N LEU A 122 5.50 -1.97 14.56
CA LEU A 122 5.00 -0.96 13.63
C LEU A 122 4.96 -1.43 12.17
N TYR A 123 4.08 -0.76 11.42
CA TYR A 123 3.81 -0.97 10.01
C TYR A 123 5.08 -0.90 9.15
N PHE A 124 5.23 -1.83 8.19
CA PHE A 124 6.39 -1.93 7.29
C PHE A 124 7.77 -1.92 7.99
N ASN A 125 7.86 -2.34 9.27
CA ASN A 125 9.11 -2.29 10.03
C ASN A 125 9.71 -0.87 10.08
N GLU A 126 8.85 0.13 10.28
CA GLU A 126 9.21 1.55 10.39
C GLU A 126 10.26 1.79 11.48
N GLU A 127 10.26 0.99 12.55
CA GLU A 127 11.30 0.98 13.59
C GLU A 127 12.70 0.77 13.01
N LYS A 128 12.89 -0.34 12.28
CA LYS A 128 14.17 -0.65 11.63
C LYS A 128 14.55 0.42 10.61
N PHE A 129 13.59 0.97 9.88
CA PHE A 129 13.85 2.08 8.98
C PHE A 129 14.37 3.32 9.73
N ILE A 130 13.70 3.75 10.80
CA ILE A 130 14.08 4.92 11.59
C ILE A 130 15.48 4.75 12.19
N GLU A 131 15.77 3.59 12.78
CA GLU A 131 17.10 3.29 13.32
C GLU A 131 18.19 3.37 12.23
N THR A 132 17.92 2.78 11.08
CA THR A 132 18.86 2.75 9.96
C THR A 132 19.04 4.16 9.39
N TYR A 133 17.96 4.93 9.27
CA TYR A 133 17.99 6.33 8.84
C TYR A 133 18.85 7.18 9.77
N GLN A 134 18.65 7.08 11.10
CA GLN A 134 19.41 7.86 12.07
C GLN A 134 20.92 7.50 12.05
N LYS A 135 21.26 6.22 11.83
CA LYS A 135 22.65 5.77 11.69
C LYS A 135 23.30 6.30 10.42
N THR A 136 22.59 6.27 9.30
CA THR A 136 23.13 6.65 7.97
C THR A 136 23.03 8.15 7.67
N ASN A 137 22.15 8.90 8.37
CA ASN A 137 21.95 10.32 8.12
C ASN A 137 23.25 11.12 8.30
N PRO A 138 23.72 11.85 7.27
CA PRO A 138 24.92 12.67 7.36
C PRO A 138 24.71 13.89 8.26
N ASN A 139 23.48 14.37 8.43
CA ASN A 139 23.13 15.46 9.33
C ASN A 139 22.46 14.92 10.61
N LYS A 140 23.23 14.75 11.68
CA LYS A 140 22.76 14.17 12.96
C LYS A 140 21.76 15.04 13.73
N GLU A 141 21.57 16.29 13.34
CA GLU A 141 20.57 17.20 13.94
C GLU A 141 19.16 16.90 13.42
N LEU A 142 19.04 16.37 12.20
CA LEU A 142 17.76 15.97 11.62
C LEU A 142 17.35 14.58 12.11
N LYS A 143 16.44 14.53 13.08
CA LYS A 143 15.80 13.28 13.53
C LYS A 143 14.44 13.12 12.86
N ILE A 144 14.14 11.90 12.44
CA ILE A 144 12.77 11.51 12.09
C ILE A 144 12.17 10.71 13.26
N GLY A 145 10.93 11.02 13.60
CA GLY A 145 10.12 10.29 14.57
C GLY A 145 9.31 9.18 13.92
N TYR A 146 8.57 8.45 14.76
CA TYR A 146 7.58 7.46 14.33
C TYR A 146 6.34 8.18 13.77
N LYS A 147 5.57 7.50 12.90
CA LYS A 147 4.28 8.03 12.44
C LYS A 147 3.34 8.20 13.64
N GLY A 148 3.25 9.42 14.19
CA GLY A 148 2.44 9.74 15.38
C GLY A 148 3.14 10.59 16.44
N ASP A 149 4.48 10.65 16.43
CA ASP A 149 5.27 11.49 17.34
C ASP A 149 6.00 12.56 16.52
N PHE A 150 5.46 13.79 16.55
CA PHE A 150 6.10 15.00 16.02
C PHE A 150 6.82 15.75 17.14
#